data_AF-A0A973J926-F1
#
_entry.id   AF-A0A973J926-F1
#
_cell.length_a   1.000
_cell.length_b   1.000
_cell.length_c   1.000
_cell.angle_alpha   90.00
_cell.angle_beta   90.00
_cell.angle_gamma   90.00
#
_symmetry.space_group_name_H-M   'P 1'
#
loop_
_entity.id
_entity.type
_entity.pdbx_description
1 polymer ?
#
loop_
_entity_poly.entity_id
_entity_poly.type
_entity_poly.pdbx_seq_one_letter_code
_entity_poly.pdbx_strand_id
1 'polypeptide(L)'
;MITYMQARRLLMGGFTAGIALLLGIWSWSSLASSASLSVNPTTPRQNDTVTLVGQGFLPGEKIAVWITYPDFRVYGVAELTATDNGGFSYPYLPDFLGATFTPTGKYTYTAHGKQSEREVYTDITVSVAAAPGASAGVALRAEHGKNTQGAYVAFHGSGYQAGEEVALWVRYPDNAVVDLGRTSADPDGKVEYGLNVTGLPIGRYALTARGLASSANGIAEFDLAANDLTVATGKATLQIGPSPESQRSYASFLGVGFGPNEVVTVWVTLPNYATRWIGDVRTDSNGAFRAVLYLSEQEPVG
;
A
#
# COMPACT_ATOMS: atom_id res chain seq x y z
N MET A 1 -40.88 23.49 81.01
CA MET A 1 -40.41 24.66 80.24
C MET A 1 -39.10 24.27 79.57
N ILE A 2 -39.18 23.56 78.44
CA ILE A 2 -37.99 23.13 77.67
C ILE A 2 -37.60 24.32 76.80
N THR A 3 -36.45 24.90 77.10
CA THR A 3 -35.95 26.13 76.51
C THR A 3 -35.65 25.94 75.02
N TYR A 4 -36.08 26.92 74.22
CA TYR A 4 -36.00 27.02 72.75
C TYR A 4 -34.65 26.64 72.11
N MET A 5 -33.57 26.63 72.89
CA MET A 5 -32.22 26.26 72.43
C MET A 5 -32.00 24.75 72.26
N GLN A 6 -32.73 23.88 72.97
CA GLN A 6 -32.56 22.42 72.82
C GLN A 6 -33.27 21.86 71.56
N ALA A 7 -34.43 22.41 71.19
CA ALA A 7 -35.16 22.00 70.00
C ALA A 7 -34.41 22.32 68.69
N ARG A 8 -33.66 23.43 68.65
CA ARG A 8 -32.93 23.87 67.46
C ARG A 8 -31.69 23.02 67.16
N ARG A 9 -31.05 22.45 68.20
CA ARG A 9 -29.90 21.54 68.04
C ARG A 9 -30.32 20.14 67.59
N LEU A 10 -31.48 19.66 68.02
CA LEU A 10 -32.06 18.39 67.57
C LEU A 10 -32.55 18.43 66.10
N LEU A 11 -33.16 19.54 65.67
CA LEU A 11 -33.61 19.72 64.28
C LEU A 11 -32.45 19.91 63.28
N MET A 12 -31.38 20.63 63.65
CA MET A 12 -30.19 20.74 62.79
C MET A 12 -29.45 19.41 62.68
N GLY A 13 -29.24 18.67 63.78
CA GLY A 13 -28.54 17.37 63.74
C GLY A 13 -29.25 16.31 62.90
N GLY A 14 -30.59 16.26 62.93
CA GLY A 14 -31.38 15.34 62.11
C GLY A 14 -31.36 15.68 60.61
N PHE A 15 -31.31 16.97 60.26
CA PHE A 15 -31.25 17.42 58.86
C PHE A 15 -29.87 17.16 58.23
N THR A 16 -28.77 17.40 58.95
CA THR A 16 -27.43 17.06 58.44
C THR A 16 -27.21 15.56 58.36
N ALA A 17 -27.72 14.77 59.32
CA ALA A 17 -27.64 13.31 59.26
C ALA A 17 -28.49 12.75 58.11
N GLY A 18 -29.67 13.31 57.84
CA GLY A 18 -30.53 12.93 56.71
C GLY A 18 -29.92 13.28 55.35
N ILE A 19 -29.28 14.45 55.21
CA ILE A 19 -28.56 14.84 53.98
C ILE A 19 -27.31 13.98 53.78
N ALA A 20 -26.56 13.67 54.83
CA ALA A 20 -25.39 12.77 54.74
C ALA A 20 -25.79 11.34 54.34
N LEU A 21 -26.94 10.85 54.80
CA LEU A 21 -27.49 9.55 54.37
C LEU A 21 -27.98 9.60 52.91
N LEU A 22 -28.64 10.67 52.49
CA LEU A 22 -29.08 10.87 51.09
C LEU A 22 -27.90 11.00 50.12
N LEU A 23 -26.82 11.69 50.51
CA LEU A 23 -25.59 11.79 49.72
C LEU A 23 -24.77 10.50 49.74
N GLY A 24 -24.80 9.72 50.83
CA GLY A 24 -24.16 8.40 50.91
C GLY A 24 -24.86 7.30 50.11
N ILE A 25 -26.20 7.39 49.97
CA ILE A 25 -26.99 6.48 49.11
C ILE A 25 -26.85 6.86 47.62
N TRP A 26 -26.52 8.12 47.31
CA TRP A 26 -26.24 8.58 45.94
C TRP A 26 -24.76 8.50 45.54
N SER A 27 -23.85 8.30 46.49
CA SER A 27 -22.44 8.02 46.22
C SER A 27 -22.16 6.52 46.15
N TRP A 28 -23.11 5.72 45.65
CA TRP A 28 -22.71 4.52 44.92
C TRP A 28 -21.94 5.01 43.72
N SER A 29 -20.63 5.18 43.93
CA SER A 29 -19.64 5.18 42.89
C SER A 29 -19.99 4.01 42.00
N SER A 30 -20.66 4.27 40.89
CA SER A 30 -20.58 3.37 39.76
C SER A 30 -19.09 3.33 39.49
N LEU A 31 -18.44 2.24 39.92
CA LEU A 31 -17.24 1.78 39.27
C LEU A 31 -17.69 1.41 37.85
N ALA A 32 -17.97 2.43 37.04
CA ALA A 32 -18.09 2.30 35.62
C ALA A 32 -16.68 1.99 35.18
N SER A 33 -16.31 0.71 35.27
CA SER A 33 -15.19 0.18 34.53
C SER A 33 -15.44 0.62 33.11
N SER A 34 -14.63 1.56 32.61
CA SER A 34 -14.69 1.98 31.23
C SER A 34 -14.48 0.73 30.40
N ALA A 35 -15.40 0.44 29.48
CA ALA A 35 -15.19 -0.68 28.58
C ALA A 35 -13.84 -0.50 27.85
N SER A 36 -13.19 -1.61 27.52
CA SER A 36 -11.95 -1.59 26.77
C SER A 36 -11.96 -2.70 25.73
N LEU A 37 -11.30 -2.45 24.60
CA LEU A 37 -11.03 -3.45 23.58
C LEU A 37 -9.54 -3.47 23.30
N SER A 38 -8.96 -4.66 23.31
CA SER A 38 -7.59 -4.90 22.88
C SER A 38 -7.54 -6.04 21.87
N VAL A 39 -6.44 -6.08 21.13
CA VAL A 39 -6.19 -7.06 20.09
C VAL A 39 -4.75 -7.53 20.18
N ASN A 40 -4.53 -8.82 19.98
CA ASN A 40 -3.19 -9.39 19.95
C ASN A 40 -3.07 -10.44 18.83
N PRO A 41 -2.03 -10.37 17.97
CA PRO A 41 -1.02 -9.30 17.89
C PRO A 41 -1.60 -7.99 17.33
N THR A 42 -0.97 -6.84 17.62
CA THR A 42 -1.33 -5.53 17.04
C THR A 42 -0.76 -5.33 15.63
N THR A 43 0.25 -6.11 15.26
CA THR A 43 0.87 -6.11 13.92
C THR A 43 0.90 -7.53 13.33
N PRO A 44 -0.27 -8.15 13.08
CA PRO A 44 -0.33 -9.44 12.40
C PRO A 44 0.20 -9.34 10.97
N ARG A 45 0.56 -10.48 10.40
CA ARG A 45 0.68 -10.66 8.95
C ARG A 45 -0.66 -11.09 8.37
N GLN A 46 -0.83 -10.98 7.05
CA GLN A 46 -1.97 -11.59 6.36
C GLN A 46 -2.07 -13.07 6.75
N ASN A 47 -3.29 -13.58 6.89
CA ASN A 47 -3.58 -14.95 7.35
C ASN A 47 -3.18 -15.27 8.81
N ASP A 48 -2.66 -14.32 9.58
CA ASP A 48 -2.51 -14.52 11.03
C ASP A 48 -3.86 -14.35 11.72
N THR A 49 -4.15 -15.24 12.67
CA THR A 49 -5.28 -15.09 13.58
C THR A 49 -4.95 -14.01 14.62
N VAL A 50 -5.88 -13.08 14.85
CA VAL A 50 -5.82 -12.13 15.96
C VAL A 50 -6.82 -12.55 17.04
N THR A 51 -6.54 -12.22 18.29
CA THR A 51 -7.48 -12.41 19.40
C THR A 51 -7.97 -11.06 19.87
N LEU A 52 -9.28 -10.83 19.76
CA LEU A 52 -9.98 -9.67 20.31
C LEU A 52 -10.37 -9.95 21.75
N VAL A 53 -10.02 -9.04 22.66
CA VAL A 53 -10.36 -9.13 24.08
C VAL A 53 -11.08 -7.86 24.50
N GLY A 54 -12.36 -8.00 24.87
CA GLY A 54 -13.15 -6.91 25.42
C GLY A 54 -13.38 -7.09 26.92
N GLN A 55 -13.45 -5.99 27.65
CA GLN A 55 -13.74 -5.95 29.09
C GLN A 55 -14.65 -4.77 29.42
N GLY A 56 -15.32 -4.81 30.57
CA GLY A 56 -16.16 -3.71 31.06
C GLY A 56 -17.50 -3.61 30.32
N PHE A 57 -18.05 -4.72 29.84
CA PHE A 57 -19.42 -4.86 29.38
C PHE A 57 -20.32 -5.34 30.53
N LEU A 58 -21.65 -5.24 30.38
CA LEU A 58 -22.58 -5.81 31.35
C LEU A 58 -22.54 -7.35 31.29
N PRO A 59 -22.56 -8.05 32.44
CA PRO A 59 -22.63 -9.51 32.47
C PRO A 59 -23.78 -10.07 31.63
N GLY A 60 -23.49 -11.01 30.74
CA GLY A 60 -24.49 -11.63 29.87
C GLY A 60 -24.98 -10.78 28.69
N GLU A 61 -24.44 -9.57 28.48
CA GLU A 61 -24.91 -8.70 27.39
C GLU A 61 -24.48 -9.18 26.00
N LYS A 62 -25.29 -8.87 24.98
CA LYS A 62 -24.93 -9.11 23.58
C LYS A 62 -24.01 -8.00 23.06
N ILE A 63 -22.92 -8.40 22.43
CA ILE A 63 -21.89 -7.49 21.90
C ILE A 63 -21.80 -7.70 20.40
N ALA A 64 -22.01 -6.65 19.61
CA ALA A 64 -21.76 -6.66 18.17
C ALA A 64 -20.33 -6.21 17.90
N VAL A 65 -19.60 -6.96 17.08
CA VAL A 65 -18.22 -6.62 16.68
C VAL A 65 -18.18 -6.46 15.16
N TRP A 66 -17.58 -5.37 14.69
CA TRP A 66 -17.29 -5.14 13.28
C TRP A 66 -15.87 -4.64 13.08
N ILE A 67 -15.40 -4.73 11.84
CA ILE A 67 -14.09 -4.27 11.41
C ILE A 67 -14.24 -3.27 10.28
N THR A 68 -13.44 -2.21 10.33
CA THR A 68 -13.28 -1.22 9.27
C THR A 68 -11.95 -1.48 8.57
N TYR A 69 -12.01 -1.68 7.26
CA TYR A 69 -10.86 -1.96 6.40
C TYR A 69 -10.09 -0.67 6.06
N PRO A 70 -8.84 -0.78 5.55
CA PRO A 70 -8.07 0.36 5.06
C PRO A 70 -8.77 1.19 3.97
N ASP A 71 -9.69 0.57 3.22
CA ASP A 71 -10.50 1.21 2.19
C ASP A 71 -11.86 1.75 2.70
N PHE A 72 -12.01 1.83 4.03
CA PHE A 72 -13.21 2.28 4.76
C PHE A 72 -14.45 1.40 4.61
N ARG A 73 -14.35 0.21 4.01
CA ARG A 73 -15.45 -0.75 4.03
C ARG A 73 -15.60 -1.37 5.42
N VAL A 74 -16.84 -1.61 5.82
CA VAL A 74 -17.18 -2.17 7.15
C VAL A 74 -17.81 -3.54 6.99
N TYR A 75 -17.32 -4.50 7.77
CA TYR A 75 -17.83 -5.88 7.80
C TYR A 75 -18.11 -6.35 9.22
N GLY A 76 -19.17 -7.12 9.41
CA GLY A 76 -19.48 -7.77 10.68
C GLY A 76 -18.48 -8.89 10.98
N VAL A 77 -17.97 -8.93 12.21
CA VAL A 77 -17.04 -9.96 12.71
C VAL A 77 -17.78 -11.04 13.47
N ALA A 78 -18.52 -10.66 14.52
CA ALA A 78 -19.25 -11.60 15.36
C ALA A 78 -20.34 -10.90 16.18
N GLU A 79 -21.33 -11.69 16.63
CA GLU A 79 -22.16 -11.34 17.79
C GLU A 79 -21.76 -12.23 18.97
N LEU A 80 -21.26 -11.61 20.04
CA LEU A 80 -20.76 -12.29 21.23
C LEU A 80 -21.70 -12.08 22.42
N THR A 81 -21.52 -12.87 23.47
CA THR A 81 -22.18 -12.66 24.77
C THR A 81 -21.11 -12.43 25.82
N ALA A 82 -21.23 -11.34 26.58
CA ALA A 82 -20.31 -11.04 27.66
C ALA A 82 -20.38 -12.14 28.74
N THR A 83 -19.23 -12.53 29.25
CA THR A 83 -19.10 -13.41 30.42
C THR A 83 -19.68 -12.75 31.67
N ASP A 84 -19.80 -13.51 32.77
CA ASP A 84 -20.28 -13.00 34.07
C ASP A 84 -19.41 -11.85 34.63
N ASN A 85 -18.16 -11.75 34.18
CA ASN A 85 -17.24 -10.66 34.53
C ASN A 85 -17.30 -9.47 33.55
N GLY A 86 -18.22 -9.49 32.58
CA GLY A 86 -18.35 -8.41 31.61
C GLY A 86 -17.27 -8.39 30.52
N GLY A 87 -16.63 -9.53 30.26
CA GLY A 87 -15.58 -9.64 29.25
C GLY A 87 -15.88 -10.63 28.13
N PHE A 88 -15.09 -10.60 27.06
CA PHE A 88 -15.08 -11.61 26.00
C PHE A 88 -13.65 -11.83 25.48
N SER A 89 -13.42 -12.99 24.86
CA SER A 89 -12.20 -13.30 24.11
C SER A 89 -12.60 -14.04 22.84
N TYR A 90 -12.18 -13.55 21.68
CA TYR A 90 -12.59 -14.08 20.39
C TYR A 90 -11.40 -14.15 19.42
N PRO A 91 -10.90 -15.35 19.11
CA PRO A 91 -9.94 -15.54 18.03
C PRO A 91 -10.65 -15.33 16.69
N TYR A 92 -10.04 -14.55 15.81
CA TYR A 92 -10.59 -14.13 14.55
C TYR A 92 -9.49 -14.09 13.49
N LEU A 93 -9.74 -14.73 12.36
CA LEU A 93 -8.91 -14.62 11.17
C LEU A 93 -9.50 -13.53 10.27
N PRO A 94 -8.74 -12.46 9.92
CA PRO A 94 -9.19 -11.42 8.99
C PRO A 94 -9.28 -11.88 7.53
N ASP A 95 -10.03 -12.96 7.29
CA ASP A 95 -10.42 -13.49 5.98
C ASP A 95 -11.93 -13.26 5.84
N PHE A 96 -12.32 -12.34 4.97
CA PHE A 96 -13.70 -12.25 4.53
C PHE A 96 -13.78 -12.46 3.02
N LEU A 97 -14.80 -13.25 2.65
CA LEU A 97 -15.31 -13.50 1.29
C LEU A 97 -14.56 -14.55 0.46
N GLY A 98 -13.69 -15.38 1.04
CA GLY A 98 -12.92 -16.34 0.22
C GLY A 98 -12.08 -15.62 -0.85
N ALA A 99 -11.85 -14.33 -0.66
CA ALA A 99 -10.98 -13.53 -1.46
C ALA A 99 -9.56 -13.88 -1.05
N THR A 100 -8.73 -14.20 -2.02
CA THR A 100 -7.33 -14.65 -1.86
C THR A 100 -6.41 -13.60 -1.23
N PHE A 101 -6.94 -12.49 -0.69
CA PHE A 101 -6.16 -11.35 -0.22
C PHE A 101 -6.85 -10.53 0.88
N THR A 102 -6.31 -10.58 2.11
CA THR A 102 -6.55 -9.58 3.16
C THR A 102 -5.73 -8.33 2.81
N PRO A 103 -6.31 -7.14 2.55
CA PRO A 103 -5.51 -5.93 2.32
C PRO A 103 -4.48 -5.69 3.45
N THR A 104 -3.34 -5.11 3.11
CA THR A 104 -2.41 -4.62 4.13
C THR A 104 -2.83 -3.24 4.60
N GLY A 105 -2.36 -2.84 5.78
CA GLY A 105 -2.61 -1.51 6.33
C GLY A 105 -3.41 -1.51 7.62
N LYS A 106 -3.98 -0.35 7.94
CA LYS A 106 -4.66 -0.12 9.22
C LYS A 106 -6.09 -0.64 9.18
N TYR A 107 -6.43 -1.46 10.16
CA TYR A 107 -7.79 -1.91 10.43
C TYR A 107 -8.23 -1.41 11.80
N THR A 108 -9.51 -1.08 11.93
CA THR A 108 -10.11 -0.67 13.20
C THR A 108 -11.24 -1.62 13.54
N TYR A 109 -11.14 -2.29 14.68
CA TYR A 109 -12.23 -3.07 15.26
C TYR A 109 -13.06 -2.19 16.18
N THR A 110 -14.37 -2.41 16.16
CA THR A 110 -15.30 -1.80 17.09
C THR A 110 -16.11 -2.88 17.77
N ALA A 111 -16.31 -2.76 19.08
CA ALA A 111 -17.23 -3.60 19.85
C ALA A 111 -18.27 -2.72 20.52
N HIS A 112 -19.54 -3.07 20.35
CA HIS A 112 -20.70 -2.33 20.85
C HIS A 112 -21.58 -3.23 21.72
N GLY A 113 -21.76 -2.87 22.99
CA GLY A 113 -22.67 -3.53 23.91
C GLY A 113 -24.12 -3.09 23.67
N LYS A 114 -25.00 -4.01 23.30
CA LYS A 114 -26.40 -3.69 22.93
C LYS A 114 -27.27 -3.23 24.10
N GLN A 115 -26.82 -3.42 25.34
CA GLN A 115 -27.58 -3.06 26.55
C GLN A 115 -26.91 -1.92 27.31
N SER A 116 -25.58 -1.98 27.43
CA SER A 116 -24.79 -0.93 28.07
C SER A 116 -24.58 0.30 27.18
N GLU A 117 -24.83 0.18 25.87
CA GLU A 117 -24.50 1.17 24.82
C GLU A 117 -23.01 1.55 24.80
N ARG A 118 -22.15 0.74 25.43
CA ARG A 118 -20.72 0.98 25.48
C ARG A 118 -20.10 0.62 24.14
N GLU A 119 -19.34 1.55 23.58
CA GLU A 119 -18.61 1.35 22.34
C GLU A 119 -17.11 1.58 22.56
N VAL A 120 -16.31 0.67 22.04
CA VAL A 120 -14.85 0.66 22.20
C VAL A 120 -14.17 0.23 20.92
N TYR A 121 -12.95 0.74 20.72
CA TYR A 121 -12.20 0.55 19.49
C TYR A 121 -10.81 0.02 19.77
N THR A 122 -10.24 -0.70 18.81
CA THR A 122 -8.83 -1.04 18.80
C THR A 122 -8.33 -1.14 17.37
N ASP A 123 -7.04 -0.86 17.16
CA ASP A 123 -6.43 -0.84 15.84
C ASP A 123 -5.42 -1.97 15.69
N ILE A 124 -5.34 -2.55 14.49
CA ILE A 124 -4.21 -3.36 14.05
C ILE A 124 -3.61 -2.78 12.79
N THR A 125 -2.35 -3.10 12.54
CA THR A 125 -1.72 -2.89 11.23
C THR A 125 -1.34 -4.24 10.63
N VAL A 126 -2.08 -4.66 9.60
CA VAL A 126 -1.79 -5.92 8.88
C VAL A 126 -0.62 -5.68 7.94
N SER A 127 0.45 -6.45 8.14
CA SER A 127 1.60 -6.51 7.25
C SER A 127 1.48 -7.66 6.26
N VAL A 128 2.27 -7.65 5.20
CA VAL A 128 2.27 -8.73 4.20
C VAL A 128 2.68 -10.06 4.85
N ALA A 129 1.98 -11.15 4.50
CA ALA A 129 2.45 -12.49 4.87
C ALA A 129 3.81 -12.79 4.25
N ALA A 130 4.59 -13.65 4.90
CA ALA A 130 5.67 -14.31 4.19
C ALA A 130 5.04 -15.14 3.08
N ALA A 131 5.26 -14.74 1.82
CA ALA A 131 4.91 -15.59 0.70
C ALA A 131 5.59 -16.97 0.89
N PRO A 132 4.93 -18.08 0.53
CA PRO A 132 5.62 -19.35 0.41
C PRO A 132 6.88 -19.13 -0.43
N GLY A 133 8.04 -19.51 0.12
CA GLY A 133 9.30 -19.36 -0.59
C GLY A 133 9.32 -20.17 -1.89
N ALA A 134 10.34 -19.95 -2.73
CA ALA A 134 10.51 -20.72 -3.94
C ALA A 134 10.53 -22.23 -3.62
N SER A 135 9.73 -23.00 -4.35
CA SER A 135 9.66 -24.44 -4.20
C SER A 135 10.90 -25.11 -4.78
N ALA A 136 11.41 -26.15 -4.11
CA ALA A 136 12.50 -26.95 -4.65
C ALA A 136 12.11 -27.54 -6.01
N GLY A 137 12.97 -27.39 -7.02
CA GLY A 137 12.73 -27.87 -8.38
C GLY A 137 11.95 -26.91 -9.28
N VAL A 138 11.38 -25.83 -8.74
CA VAL A 138 10.80 -24.74 -9.54
C VAL A 138 11.79 -23.60 -9.67
N ALA A 139 11.96 -23.11 -10.88
CA ALA A 139 12.71 -21.90 -11.17
C ALA A 139 11.81 -20.89 -11.86
N LEU A 140 12.02 -19.62 -11.55
CA LEU A 140 11.50 -18.49 -12.30
C LEU A 140 12.63 -17.48 -12.42
N ARG A 141 12.85 -16.96 -13.62
CA ARG A 141 13.93 -16.01 -13.90
C ARG A 141 13.39 -14.88 -14.75
N ALA A 142 13.72 -13.64 -14.39
CA ALA A 142 13.61 -12.53 -15.30
C ALA A 142 14.71 -12.66 -16.37
N GLU A 143 14.42 -12.31 -17.61
CA GLU A 143 15.44 -12.14 -18.64
C GLU A 143 16.18 -10.83 -18.36
N HIS A 144 17.52 -10.87 -18.34
CA HIS A 144 18.33 -9.70 -18.05
C HIS A 144 18.60 -8.93 -19.35
N GLY A 145 17.76 -7.94 -19.65
CA GLY A 145 17.97 -6.96 -20.72
C GLY A 145 17.32 -5.64 -20.31
N LYS A 146 18.10 -4.54 -20.31
CA LYS A 146 17.74 -3.18 -19.84
C LYS A 146 16.38 -3.13 -19.12
N ASN A 147 16.37 -3.52 -17.84
CA ASN A 147 15.23 -3.35 -16.95
C ASN A 147 15.07 -1.85 -16.66
N THR A 148 14.74 -1.09 -17.69
CA THR A 148 14.53 0.34 -17.68
C THR A 148 13.09 0.60 -18.06
N GLN A 149 12.50 1.66 -17.52
CA GLN A 149 11.15 2.07 -17.89
C GLN A 149 10.95 2.14 -19.41
N GLY A 150 9.76 1.76 -19.88
CA GLY A 150 9.41 1.79 -21.31
C GLY A 150 9.78 0.52 -22.10
N ALA A 151 10.17 -0.55 -21.41
CA ALA A 151 10.47 -1.86 -21.99
C ALA A 151 9.48 -2.95 -21.55
N TYR A 152 9.69 -4.17 -22.04
CA TYR A 152 9.10 -5.40 -21.52
C TYR A 152 10.18 -6.19 -20.78
N VAL A 153 9.82 -6.76 -19.63
CA VAL A 153 10.65 -7.75 -18.93
C VAL A 153 10.03 -9.11 -19.17
N ALA A 154 10.77 -10.00 -19.83
CA ALA A 154 10.36 -11.39 -20.03
C ALA A 154 10.72 -12.23 -18.80
N PHE A 155 9.87 -13.19 -18.47
CA PHE A 155 10.06 -14.13 -17.38
C PHE A 155 9.92 -15.55 -17.91
N HIS A 156 10.87 -16.41 -17.54
CA HIS A 156 10.87 -17.82 -17.90
C HIS A 156 10.85 -18.65 -16.62
N GLY A 157 9.82 -19.48 -16.50
CA GLY A 157 9.66 -20.44 -15.41
C GLY A 157 9.77 -21.87 -15.88
N SER A 158 10.18 -22.76 -14.98
CA SER A 158 10.30 -24.20 -15.24
C SER A 158 10.07 -25.00 -13.95
N GLY A 159 9.67 -26.26 -14.08
CA GLY A 159 9.47 -27.19 -12.95
C GLY A 159 8.02 -27.29 -12.48
N TYR A 160 7.08 -26.70 -13.23
CA TYR A 160 5.64 -26.85 -13.03
C TYR A 160 5.16 -28.20 -13.58
N GLN A 161 3.98 -28.64 -13.15
CA GLN A 161 3.32 -29.81 -13.74
C GLN A 161 2.85 -29.49 -15.17
N ALA A 162 3.03 -30.43 -16.09
CA ALA A 162 2.61 -30.27 -17.49
C ALA A 162 1.12 -29.90 -17.59
N GLY A 163 0.81 -28.81 -18.28
CA GLY A 163 -0.56 -28.32 -18.46
C GLY A 163 -1.19 -27.68 -17.23
N GLU A 164 -0.48 -27.50 -16.11
CA GLU A 164 -1.08 -26.88 -14.93
C GLU A 164 -1.30 -25.38 -15.12
N GLU A 165 -2.37 -24.86 -14.52
CA GLU A 165 -2.61 -23.42 -14.46
C GLU A 165 -1.70 -22.79 -13.39
N VAL A 166 -1.07 -21.68 -13.77
CA VAL A 166 -0.11 -20.95 -12.95
C VAL A 166 -0.61 -19.52 -12.77
N ALA A 167 -0.89 -19.15 -11.51
CA ALA A 167 -1.29 -17.80 -11.14
C ALA A 167 -0.07 -16.90 -10.97
N LEU A 168 -0.17 -15.65 -11.41
CA LEU A 168 0.94 -14.70 -11.47
C LEU A 168 0.61 -13.44 -10.68
N TRP A 169 1.54 -13.01 -9.82
CA TRP A 169 1.43 -11.73 -9.11
C TRP A 169 2.77 -11.00 -9.15
N VAL A 170 2.73 -9.67 -9.10
CA VAL A 170 3.93 -8.84 -8.94
C VAL A 170 3.84 -7.98 -7.70
N ARG A 171 4.91 -7.99 -6.90
CA ARG A 171 5.13 -7.07 -5.79
C ARG A 171 5.94 -5.87 -6.28
N TYR A 172 5.39 -4.68 -6.04
CA TYR A 172 6.00 -3.39 -6.33
C TYR A 172 7.02 -2.98 -5.25
N PRO A 173 7.88 -1.97 -5.51
CA PRO A 173 8.85 -1.47 -4.54
C PRO A 173 8.24 -0.95 -3.23
N ASP A 174 7.00 -0.46 -3.27
CA ASP A 174 6.22 -0.02 -2.11
C ASP A 174 5.51 -1.17 -1.36
N ASN A 175 5.72 -2.41 -1.81
CA ASN A 175 5.06 -3.64 -1.35
C ASN A 175 3.60 -3.80 -1.76
N ALA A 176 3.06 -2.95 -2.63
CA ALA A 176 1.78 -3.23 -3.27
C ALA A 176 1.89 -4.52 -4.10
N VAL A 177 0.85 -5.35 -4.09
CA VAL A 177 0.80 -6.60 -4.87
C VAL A 177 -0.32 -6.48 -5.88
N VAL A 178 -0.01 -6.79 -7.14
CA VAL A 178 -0.96 -6.76 -8.25
C VAL A 178 -1.08 -8.15 -8.86
N ASP A 179 -2.33 -8.57 -9.08
CA ASP A 179 -2.65 -9.79 -9.83
C ASP A 179 -2.40 -9.55 -11.32
N LEU A 180 -1.57 -10.40 -11.92
CA LEU A 180 -1.21 -10.37 -13.34
C LEU A 180 -2.01 -11.37 -14.18
N GLY A 181 -2.91 -12.13 -13.55
CA GLY A 181 -3.72 -13.16 -14.16
C GLY A 181 -3.10 -14.55 -14.07
N ARG A 182 -3.41 -15.38 -15.06
CA ARG A 182 -3.04 -16.80 -15.11
C ARG A 182 -2.40 -17.13 -16.46
N THR A 183 -1.50 -18.09 -16.43
CA THR A 183 -0.92 -18.75 -17.61
C THR A 183 -1.00 -20.27 -17.43
N SER A 184 -0.61 -21.04 -18.44
CA SER A 184 -0.54 -22.49 -18.37
C SER A 184 0.89 -22.96 -18.61
N ALA A 185 1.33 -23.95 -17.83
CA ALA A 185 2.58 -24.64 -18.08
C ALA A 185 2.47 -25.48 -19.36
N ASP A 186 3.49 -25.43 -20.20
CA ASP A 186 3.60 -26.26 -21.39
C ASP A 186 3.80 -27.76 -21.03
N PRO A 187 3.85 -28.68 -22.01
CA PRO A 187 4.09 -30.10 -21.73
C PRO A 187 5.42 -30.41 -21.04
N ASP A 188 6.40 -29.50 -21.10
CA ASP A 188 7.69 -29.61 -20.41
C ASP A 188 7.68 -28.96 -19.01
N GLY A 189 6.54 -28.43 -18.57
CA GLY A 189 6.41 -27.77 -17.28
C GLY A 189 7.02 -26.36 -17.25
N LYS A 190 7.09 -25.68 -18.40
CA LYS A 190 7.62 -24.32 -18.53
C LYS A 190 6.51 -23.30 -18.68
N VAL A 191 6.78 -22.09 -18.21
CA VAL A 191 5.89 -20.93 -18.37
C VAL A 191 6.67 -19.73 -18.87
N GLU A 192 6.03 -18.89 -19.66
CA GLU A 192 6.57 -17.61 -20.09
C GLU A 192 5.58 -16.49 -19.79
N TYR A 193 6.10 -15.34 -19.38
CA TYR A 193 5.30 -14.15 -19.15
C TYR A 193 6.07 -12.87 -19.48
N GLY A 194 5.43 -11.91 -20.14
CA GLY A 194 6.00 -10.60 -20.43
C GLY A 194 5.31 -9.52 -19.60
N LEU A 195 6.07 -8.80 -18.78
CA LEU A 195 5.58 -7.65 -18.01
C LEU A 195 5.93 -6.35 -18.73
N ASN A 196 4.92 -5.53 -19.05
CA ASN A 196 5.15 -4.17 -19.52
C ASN A 196 5.54 -3.27 -18.33
N VAL A 197 6.73 -2.69 -18.36
CA VAL A 197 7.25 -1.82 -17.27
C VAL A 197 7.18 -0.33 -17.61
N THR A 198 6.37 0.05 -18.60
CA THR A 198 6.13 1.45 -18.96
C THR A 198 5.39 2.18 -17.84
N GLY A 199 5.98 3.27 -17.35
CA GLY A 199 5.37 4.11 -16.31
C GLY A 199 5.35 3.52 -14.90
N LEU A 200 5.94 2.33 -14.69
CA LEU A 200 6.02 1.72 -13.36
C LEU A 200 7.08 2.42 -12.48
N PRO A 201 6.88 2.53 -11.15
CA PRO A 201 7.86 3.12 -10.23
C PRO A 201 9.23 2.46 -10.31
N ILE A 202 10.31 3.24 -10.23
CA ILE A 202 11.66 2.67 -10.13
C ILE A 202 11.85 1.93 -8.80
N GLY A 203 12.65 0.87 -8.80
CA GLY A 203 12.98 0.10 -7.60
C GLY A 203 12.94 -1.41 -7.80
N ARG A 204 12.96 -2.16 -6.70
CA ARG A 204 12.99 -3.62 -6.70
C ARG A 204 11.60 -4.23 -6.73
N TYR A 205 11.40 -5.14 -7.66
CA TYR A 205 10.17 -5.90 -7.85
C TYR A 205 10.40 -7.38 -7.56
N ALA A 206 9.31 -8.10 -7.27
CA ALA A 206 9.30 -9.56 -7.22
C ALA A 206 8.08 -10.09 -7.97
N LEU A 207 8.28 -10.93 -8.98
CA LEU A 207 7.23 -11.68 -9.66
C LEU A 207 7.15 -13.07 -9.05
N THR A 208 5.95 -13.48 -8.67
CA THR A 208 5.65 -14.81 -8.13
C THR A 208 4.73 -15.54 -9.10
N ALA A 209 5.08 -16.77 -9.41
CA ALA A 209 4.30 -17.70 -10.21
C ALA A 209 3.97 -18.94 -9.36
N ARG A 210 2.69 -19.23 -9.18
CA ARG A 210 2.21 -20.35 -8.34
C ARG A 210 1.40 -21.33 -9.15
N GLY A 211 1.86 -22.58 -9.23
CA GLY A 211 1.10 -23.70 -9.78
C GLY A 211 -0.12 -24.00 -8.90
N LEU A 212 -1.31 -24.00 -9.50
CA LEU A 212 -2.57 -24.19 -8.75
C LEU A 212 -2.81 -25.66 -8.39
N ALA A 213 -2.27 -26.60 -9.19
CA ALA A 213 -2.35 -28.03 -8.90
C ALA A 213 -1.21 -28.47 -7.99
N SER A 214 0.02 -28.07 -8.31
CA SER A 214 1.23 -28.46 -7.56
C SER A 214 1.45 -27.66 -6.27
N SER A 215 0.81 -26.49 -6.13
CA SER A 215 1.14 -25.47 -5.11
C SER A 215 2.61 -25.00 -5.16
N ALA A 216 3.32 -25.28 -6.26
CA ALA A 216 4.72 -24.96 -6.39
C ALA A 216 4.92 -23.48 -6.77
N ASN A 217 5.90 -22.83 -6.15
CA ASN A 217 6.13 -21.39 -6.29
C ASN A 217 7.49 -21.12 -6.96
N GLY A 218 7.47 -20.38 -8.06
CA GLY A 218 8.65 -19.73 -8.63
C GLY A 218 8.65 -18.24 -8.28
N ILE A 219 9.79 -17.71 -7.86
CA ILE A 219 9.94 -16.28 -7.54
C ILE A 219 11.14 -15.73 -8.31
N ALA A 220 10.93 -14.64 -9.03
CA ALA A 220 11.98 -13.89 -9.71
C ALA A 220 11.97 -12.45 -9.21
N GLU A 221 13.13 -11.96 -8.77
CA GLU A 221 13.32 -10.56 -8.42
C GLU A 221 14.07 -9.83 -9.52
N PHE A 222 13.71 -8.57 -9.73
CA PHE A 222 14.39 -7.70 -10.69
C PHE A 222 14.36 -6.25 -10.22
N ASP A 223 15.37 -5.49 -10.58
CA ASP A 223 15.44 -4.05 -10.33
C ASP A 223 15.03 -3.29 -11.59
N LEU A 224 14.08 -2.36 -11.47
CA LEU A 224 13.67 -1.43 -12.52
C LEU A 224 14.39 -0.09 -12.31
N ALA A 225 15.21 0.29 -13.27
CA ALA A 225 15.88 1.58 -13.32
C ALA A 225 15.10 2.60 -14.17
N ALA A 226 15.40 3.89 -13.97
CA ALA A 226 14.98 4.90 -14.91
C ALA A 226 15.62 4.63 -16.27
N ASN A 227 14.87 4.83 -17.35
CA ASN A 227 15.48 4.83 -18.67
C ASN A 227 16.39 6.06 -18.79
N ASP A 228 17.64 5.84 -19.20
CA ASP A 228 18.55 6.94 -19.46
C ASP A 228 18.16 7.63 -20.77
N LEU A 229 17.36 8.69 -20.65
CA LEU A 229 16.94 9.52 -21.78
C LEU A 229 18.09 10.33 -22.40
N THR A 230 19.30 10.32 -21.79
CA THR A 230 20.49 10.98 -22.36
C THR A 230 21.23 10.08 -23.35
N VAL A 231 20.95 8.77 -23.36
CA VAL A 231 21.48 7.82 -24.34
C VAL A 231 20.44 7.62 -25.44
N ALA A 232 20.80 8.02 -26.66
CA ALA A 232 19.93 7.86 -27.82
C ALA A 232 19.47 6.40 -27.97
N THR A 233 18.16 6.19 -27.99
CA THR A 233 17.56 4.91 -28.35
C THR A 233 17.28 4.88 -29.85
N GLY A 234 17.87 3.93 -30.58
CA GLY A 234 17.68 3.78 -32.03
C GLY A 234 18.88 4.22 -32.86
N LYS A 235 18.66 4.48 -34.16
CA LYS A 235 19.71 4.85 -35.12
C LYS A 235 19.86 6.36 -35.30
N ALA A 236 18.93 7.15 -34.74
CA ALA A 236 18.96 8.58 -34.88
C ALA A 236 20.16 9.16 -34.11
N THR A 237 20.80 10.17 -34.70
CA THR A 237 21.90 10.89 -34.06
C THR A 237 21.61 12.39 -34.07
N LEU A 238 22.10 13.09 -33.05
CA LEU A 238 22.05 14.53 -32.95
C LEU A 238 23.49 15.03 -32.77
N GLN A 239 23.96 15.84 -33.70
CA GLN A 239 25.28 16.46 -33.65
C GLN A 239 25.12 17.95 -33.48
N ILE A 240 25.96 18.54 -32.63
CA ILE A 240 26.14 19.99 -32.61
C ILE A 240 27.16 20.36 -33.69
N GLY A 241 26.89 21.44 -34.43
CA GLY A 241 27.85 22.09 -35.30
C GLY A 241 29.03 22.66 -34.49
N PRO A 242 29.92 23.47 -35.10
CA PRO A 242 31.04 24.07 -34.37
C PRO A 242 30.55 24.74 -33.09
N SER A 243 31.18 24.39 -31.96
CA SER A 243 30.71 24.78 -30.64
C SER A 243 30.75 26.30 -30.53
N PRO A 244 29.62 26.98 -30.27
CA PRO A 244 29.65 28.39 -29.95
C PRO A 244 30.49 28.62 -28.68
N GLU A 245 31.55 29.41 -28.78
CA GLU A 245 32.49 29.64 -27.67
C GLU A 245 32.05 30.76 -26.72
N SER A 246 30.91 31.41 -26.98
CA SER A 246 30.45 32.57 -26.20
C SER A 246 28.93 32.74 -26.19
N GLN A 247 28.41 33.39 -25.15
CA GLN A 247 27.07 33.96 -25.18
C GLN A 247 26.93 34.99 -26.31
N ARG A 248 25.70 35.32 -26.68
CA ARG A 248 25.31 36.13 -27.86
C ARG A 248 25.66 35.48 -29.21
N SER A 249 25.79 34.16 -29.24
CA SER A 249 26.05 33.39 -30.46
C SER A 249 25.00 32.29 -30.66
N TYR A 250 25.15 31.49 -31.72
CA TYR A 250 24.19 30.45 -32.08
C TYR A 250 24.84 29.06 -32.04
N ALA A 251 24.18 28.12 -31.37
CA ALA A 251 24.44 26.69 -31.55
C ALA A 251 23.57 26.17 -32.69
N SER A 252 24.16 25.46 -33.66
CA SER A 252 23.40 24.71 -34.66
C SER A 252 23.41 23.23 -34.32
N PHE A 253 22.27 22.58 -34.45
CA PHE A 253 22.11 21.14 -34.27
C PHE A 253 21.69 20.50 -35.58
N LEU A 254 22.29 19.35 -35.91
CA LEU A 254 21.94 18.51 -37.05
C LEU A 254 21.46 17.16 -36.51
N GLY A 255 20.19 16.87 -36.72
CA GLY A 255 19.62 15.56 -36.44
C GLY A 255 19.49 14.74 -37.72
N VAL A 256 19.85 13.46 -37.67
CA VAL A 256 19.69 12.51 -38.79
C VAL A 256 19.17 11.17 -38.29
N GLY A 257 18.51 10.40 -39.15
CA GLY A 257 18.00 9.05 -38.84
C GLY A 257 16.58 9.02 -38.26
N PHE A 258 15.83 10.11 -38.40
CA PHE A 258 14.41 10.21 -38.06
C PHE A 258 13.53 9.79 -39.26
N GLY A 259 12.22 9.65 -39.05
CA GLY A 259 11.28 9.40 -40.15
C GLY A 259 11.18 10.60 -41.10
N PRO A 260 10.99 10.42 -42.42
CA PRO A 260 10.74 11.53 -43.35
C PRO A 260 9.46 12.31 -42.99
N ASN A 261 9.53 13.65 -43.02
CA ASN A 261 8.43 14.57 -42.64
C ASN A 261 7.89 14.41 -41.20
N GLU A 262 8.59 13.69 -40.33
CA GLU A 262 8.28 13.57 -38.90
C GLU A 262 8.52 14.90 -38.18
N VAL A 263 7.72 15.20 -37.16
CA VAL A 263 7.94 16.35 -36.28
C VAL A 263 8.83 15.91 -35.11
N VAL A 264 9.99 16.53 -34.97
CA VAL A 264 10.96 16.28 -33.91
C VAL A 264 10.98 17.46 -32.95
N THR A 265 10.66 17.21 -31.68
CA THR A 265 10.74 18.21 -30.61
C THR A 265 12.15 18.23 -30.01
N VAL A 266 12.79 19.39 -30.00
CA VAL A 266 14.19 19.56 -29.57
C VAL A 266 14.23 20.32 -28.24
N TRP A 267 15.00 19.79 -27.29
CA TRP A 267 15.21 20.37 -25.96
C TRP A 267 16.71 20.50 -25.66
N VAL A 268 17.07 21.45 -24.81
CA VAL A 268 18.41 21.58 -24.23
C VAL A 268 18.32 21.55 -22.70
N THR A 269 19.25 20.85 -22.05
CA THR A 269 19.44 20.91 -20.60
C THR A 269 20.56 21.92 -20.31
N LEU A 270 20.24 22.97 -19.56
CA LEU A 270 21.16 24.04 -19.20
C LEU A 270 22.06 23.62 -18.02
N PRO A 271 23.18 24.33 -17.75
CA PRO A 271 24.11 23.98 -16.66
C PRO A 271 23.48 23.92 -15.25
N ASN A 272 22.36 24.60 -15.04
CA ASN A 272 21.59 24.56 -13.80
C ASN A 272 20.55 23.43 -13.75
N TYR A 273 20.64 22.46 -14.66
CA TYR A 273 19.71 21.33 -14.85
C TYR A 273 18.29 21.71 -15.31
N ALA A 274 18.01 22.99 -15.60
CA ALA A 274 16.75 23.37 -16.20
C ALA A 274 16.69 22.92 -17.67
N THR A 275 15.52 22.50 -18.14
CA THR A 275 15.29 22.17 -19.55
C THR A 275 14.65 23.35 -20.28
N ARG A 276 15.08 23.60 -21.52
CA ARG A 276 14.53 24.63 -22.41
C ARG A 276 14.12 23.98 -23.73
N TRP A 277 12.90 24.26 -24.17
CA TRP A 277 12.44 23.89 -25.50
C TRP A 277 13.11 24.79 -26.55
N ILE A 278 13.71 24.17 -27.57
CA ILE A 278 14.35 24.87 -28.69
C ILE A 278 13.33 25.03 -29.83
N GLY A 279 12.49 24.03 -30.06
CA GLY A 279 11.47 24.07 -31.10
C GLY A 279 11.01 22.69 -31.56
N ASP A 280 9.92 22.68 -32.32
CA ASP A 280 9.44 21.52 -33.07
C ASP A 280 9.85 21.68 -34.53
N VAL A 281 10.70 20.77 -35.03
CA VAL A 281 11.26 20.84 -36.38
C VAL A 281 10.77 19.66 -37.20
N ARG A 282 10.26 19.93 -38.39
CA ARG A 282 9.90 18.87 -39.33
C ARG A 282 11.13 18.40 -40.09
N THR A 283 11.34 17.09 -40.16
CA THR A 283 12.45 16.48 -40.92
C THR A 283 12.19 16.60 -42.42
N ASP A 284 13.27 16.61 -43.20
CA ASP A 284 13.22 16.56 -44.66
C ASP A 284 12.86 15.16 -45.19
N SER A 285 12.85 15.00 -46.51
CA SER A 285 12.56 13.72 -47.17
C SER A 285 13.57 12.60 -46.85
N ASN A 286 14.76 12.96 -46.33
CA ASN A 286 15.81 12.03 -45.93
C ASN A 286 15.82 11.77 -44.42
N GLY A 287 14.85 12.31 -43.67
CA GLY A 287 14.78 12.12 -42.22
C GLY A 287 15.83 12.95 -41.46
N ALA A 288 16.30 14.06 -42.03
CA ALA A 288 17.23 14.98 -41.39
C ALA A 288 16.54 16.29 -41.00
N PHE A 289 17.03 16.95 -39.94
CA PHE A 289 16.56 18.29 -39.56
C PHE A 289 17.71 19.17 -39.07
N ARG A 290 17.50 20.49 -39.09
CA ARG A 290 18.38 21.48 -38.46
C ARG A 290 17.61 22.31 -37.46
N ALA A 291 18.18 22.48 -36.27
CA ALA A 291 17.68 23.39 -35.23
C ALA A 291 18.77 24.37 -34.83
N VAL A 292 18.37 25.54 -34.33
CA VAL A 292 19.30 26.59 -33.89
C VAL A 292 18.87 27.11 -32.53
N LEU A 293 19.83 27.24 -31.61
CA LEU A 293 19.64 27.87 -30.29
C LEU A 293 20.46 29.14 -30.22
N TYR A 294 19.82 30.26 -29.90
CA TYR A 294 20.54 31.48 -29.52
C TYR A 294 20.94 31.40 -28.05
N LEU A 295 22.25 31.47 -27.79
CA LEU A 295 22.83 31.49 -26.46
C LEU A 295 22.74 32.90 -25.89
N SER A 296 21.82 33.12 -24.96
CA SER A 296 21.56 34.46 -24.41
C SER A 296 22.49 34.77 -23.24
N GLU A 297 22.82 36.04 -23.02
CA GLU A 297 23.50 36.50 -21.79
C GLU A 297 22.69 36.23 -20.51
N GLN A 298 21.40 35.94 -20.64
CA GLN A 298 20.51 35.63 -19.52
C GLN A 298 20.58 34.15 -19.11
N GLU A 299 21.25 33.30 -19.89
CA GLU A 299 21.35 31.87 -19.60
C GLU A 299 22.48 31.56 -18.60
N PRO A 300 22.30 30.51 -17.76
CA PRO A 300 23.34 30.05 -16.86
C PRO A 300 24.60 29.64 -17.64
N VAL A 301 25.77 30.06 -17.15
CA VAL A 301 27.08 29.62 -17.65
C VAL A 301 27.58 28.43 -16.82
N GLY A 302 28.29 27.50 -17.44
CA GLY A 302 28.88 26.33 -16.80
C GLY A 302 29.77 25.54 -17.74
#